data_AF-A0A0C3CEX7-F1
#
_entry.id   AF-A0A0C3CEX7-F1
#
_cell.length_a   1.000
_cell.length_b   1.000
_cell.length_c   1.000
_cell.angle_alpha   90.00
_cell.angle_beta   90.00
_cell.angle_gamma   90.00
#
_symmetry.space_group_name_H-M   'P 1'
#
loop_
_entity.id
_entity.type
_entity.pdbx_description
1 polymer ?
#
loop_
_entity_poly.entity_id
_entity_poly.type
_entity_poly.pdbx_seq_one_letter_code
_entity_poly.pdbx_strand_id
1 'polypeptide(L)'
;MQGLLNLVKQQGTDHLKNLLLFVHYASTLKNEILLAQQSTQDTQTAPLDLPDGIERFLAAVCNMALQDVIDCWGVVRNLVWDMKILDDQAVSRSFLQHGIDTGLPSPRNLFPPSHMCKNPNCSRSIKGHKLQTVKQRMGVLYTLEGPMPIYSTFLTCQDCDTSFHLDYSVKGDIRFYYDTISDVLQIGDHQFAERSLINSWRISMNLAWVSAANCAATYLHTHDVKEGSHIPKSWPFQPKLNGKNVYDGFVLLALLEDHQRRSSALSVPHGGDQSARFKVAMQERNNRIRLYGQDELRHHCEKCVRVYDGDDGKPLTVSAVVMDGVTVGRPTCGIPRCVIPLASNRHRFCPDHTSQNQLCAIVSCKQPTLQGKRTCKDPVHQSIERVHTQRQEAQFQMKEQLKRARMAHPKSGEVQDIPIGEVMEKEIGEIEETYEIVGDRVFGRTRTHNEQILVAPCGMIIAQETFYFSEAIPSAVEMIKRTYRGGFMPNHIIFDNNCTVAKHVKYDPDFANVGLAVDVFHFENKHAVTDEFCRKNCDPKKFPELRGKDGKAWFFNTSIAEQTNVWLGGFHSICREMSVDKYEFFLDEMIMMRNKRTKEKLEKDGKEPKMWV
;
A
#
# COMPACT_ATOMS: atom_id res chain seq x y z
N MET A 1 44.29 21.07 8.68
CA MET A 1 44.34 21.17 10.17
C MET A 1 45.26 22.28 10.65
N GLN A 2 46.54 22.36 10.24
CA GLN A 2 47.44 23.45 10.62
C GLN A 2 47.01 24.84 10.10
N GLY A 3 46.49 24.94 8.87
CA GLY A 3 45.91 26.18 8.35
C GLY A 3 44.63 26.61 9.09
N LEU A 4 43.83 25.64 9.51
CA LEU A 4 42.62 25.84 10.34
C LEU A 4 43.00 26.35 11.74
N LEU A 5 44.06 25.80 12.35
CA LEU A 5 44.63 26.27 13.61
C LEU A 5 45.24 27.67 13.52
N ASN A 6 45.79 28.07 12.37
CA ASN A 6 46.34 29.41 12.17
C ASN A 6 45.23 30.47 12.02
N LEU A 7 44.15 30.16 11.30
CA LEU A 7 42.97 31.04 11.19
C LEU A 7 42.27 31.22 12.55
N VAL A 8 42.10 30.13 13.30
CA VAL A 8 41.46 30.13 14.63
C VAL A 8 42.28 30.91 15.67
N LYS A 9 43.62 30.88 15.57
CA LYS A 9 44.51 31.62 16.49
C LYS A 9 44.50 33.14 16.27
N GLN A 10 44.04 33.63 15.11
CA GLN A 10 44.14 35.05 14.76
C GLN A 10 42.83 35.85 14.89
N GLN A 11 41.64 35.22 14.84
CA GLN A 11 40.39 35.96 14.56
C GLN A 11 39.17 35.70 15.49
N GLY A 12 39.31 34.96 16.60
CA GLY A 12 38.25 34.83 17.63
C GLY A 12 37.17 33.78 17.36
N THR A 13 36.23 33.62 18.31
CA THR A 13 35.22 32.53 18.35
C THR A 13 34.16 32.58 17.24
N ASP A 14 33.85 33.77 16.73
CA ASP A 14 32.84 33.94 15.67
C ASP A 14 33.32 33.40 14.30
N HIS A 15 34.62 33.49 14.01
CA HIS A 15 35.19 32.96 12.77
C HIS A 15 35.18 31.42 12.75
N LEU A 16 35.42 30.77 13.90
CA LEU A 16 35.30 29.32 14.00
C LEU A 16 33.85 28.86 13.74
N LYS A 17 32.88 29.59 14.27
CA LYS A 17 31.46 29.33 14.03
C LYS A 17 31.08 29.47 12.55
N ASN A 18 31.53 30.55 11.89
CA ASN A 18 31.27 30.76 10.47
C ASN A 18 31.91 29.67 9.60
N LEU A 19 33.13 29.24 9.94
CA LEU A 19 33.80 28.15 9.24
C LEU A 19 33.08 26.80 9.41
N LEU A 20 32.58 26.49 10.61
CA LEU A 20 31.78 25.28 10.84
C LEU A 20 30.46 25.32 10.05
N LEU A 21 29.78 26.47 10.02
CA LEU A 21 28.59 26.67 9.20
C LEU A 21 28.91 26.51 7.71
N PHE A 22 30.01 27.10 7.24
CA PHE A 22 30.45 26.97 5.84
C PHE A 22 30.64 25.51 5.46
N VAL A 23 31.40 24.76 6.25
CA VAL A 23 31.66 23.34 6.00
C VAL A 23 30.35 22.54 5.99
N HIS A 24 29.43 22.85 6.91
CA HIS A 24 28.13 22.19 6.99
C HIS A 24 27.27 22.46 5.75
N TYR A 25 27.06 23.73 5.38
CA TYR A 25 26.28 24.11 4.20
C TYR A 25 26.90 23.65 2.88
N ALA A 26 28.22 23.82 2.71
CA ALA A 26 28.88 23.39 1.49
C ALA A 26 28.82 21.86 1.30
N SER A 27 28.78 21.08 2.40
CA SER A 27 28.68 19.62 2.32
C SER A 27 27.36 19.11 1.75
N THR A 28 26.29 19.91 1.80
CA THR A 28 24.97 19.57 1.22
C THR A 28 24.87 19.91 -0.27
N LEU A 29 25.79 20.73 -0.80
CA LEU A 29 25.73 21.28 -2.16
C LEU A 29 26.59 20.52 -3.18
N LYS A 30 27.13 19.34 -2.83
CA LYS A 30 28.07 18.61 -3.72
C LYS A 30 27.51 18.35 -5.10
N ASN A 31 26.22 18.01 -5.19
CA ASN A 31 25.57 17.70 -6.47
C ASN A 31 25.45 18.96 -7.33
N GLU A 32 25.07 20.09 -6.73
CA GLU A 32 24.96 21.39 -7.37
C GLU A 32 26.33 21.92 -7.81
N ILE A 33 27.35 21.78 -6.95
CA ILE A 33 28.74 22.09 -7.29
C ILE A 33 29.16 21.26 -8.50
N LEU A 34 28.98 19.93 -8.45
CA LEU A 34 29.33 19.04 -9.57
C LEU A 34 28.58 19.40 -10.85
N LEU A 35 27.32 19.80 -10.77
CA LEU A 35 26.48 20.10 -11.93
C LEU A 35 27.12 21.17 -12.83
N ALA A 36 27.69 22.21 -12.21
CA ALA A 36 28.30 23.34 -12.89
C ALA A 36 29.70 23.06 -13.47
N GLN A 37 30.36 21.98 -13.04
CA GLN A 37 31.70 21.63 -13.51
C GLN A 37 31.69 21.01 -14.93
N GLN A 38 32.85 21.03 -15.58
CA GLN A 38 33.06 20.37 -16.89
C GLN A 38 32.87 18.85 -16.79
N SER A 39 32.50 18.18 -17.90
CA SER A 39 32.24 16.73 -17.91
C SER A 39 33.45 15.87 -17.54
N THR A 40 34.65 16.42 -17.64
CA THR A 40 35.91 15.79 -17.27
C THR A 40 36.21 15.86 -15.77
N GLN A 41 35.44 16.63 -14.99
CA GLN A 41 35.60 16.71 -13.53
C GLN A 41 35.32 15.34 -12.90
N ASP A 42 36.30 14.81 -12.17
CA ASP A 42 36.12 13.60 -11.37
C ASP A 42 35.18 13.88 -10.20
N THR A 43 34.10 13.10 -10.15
CA THR A 43 33.06 13.15 -9.10
C THR A 43 33.59 12.86 -7.69
N GLN A 44 34.73 12.17 -7.57
CA GLN A 44 35.33 11.81 -6.27
C GLN A 44 36.30 12.88 -5.75
N THR A 45 36.57 13.93 -6.54
CA THR A 45 37.50 15.00 -6.14
C THR A 45 36.79 16.33 -6.03
N ALA A 46 37.15 17.09 -4.99
CA ALA A 46 36.63 18.44 -4.79
C ALA A 46 37.08 19.36 -5.93
N PRO A 47 36.17 20.06 -6.62
CA PRO A 47 36.55 21.02 -7.65
C PRO A 47 37.42 22.15 -7.10
N LEU A 48 38.26 22.73 -7.96
CA LEU A 48 39.13 23.84 -7.57
C LEU A 48 38.32 25.07 -7.16
N ASP A 49 37.31 25.38 -7.96
CA ASP A 49 36.52 26.61 -7.85
C ASP A 49 35.03 26.30 -7.62
N LEU A 50 34.38 27.18 -6.87
CA LEU A 50 32.94 27.13 -6.68
C LEU A 50 32.20 27.89 -7.78
N PRO A 51 30.98 27.49 -8.14
CA PRO A 51 30.13 28.28 -9.03
C PRO A 51 29.65 29.58 -8.35
N ASP A 52 29.59 30.70 -9.08
CA ASP A 52 29.17 32.01 -8.58
C ASP A 52 27.88 31.99 -7.72
N GLY A 53 26.86 31.24 -8.16
CA GLY A 53 25.59 31.13 -7.44
C GLY A 53 25.74 30.47 -6.07
N ILE A 54 26.64 29.49 -5.96
CA ILE A 54 26.97 28.78 -4.72
C ILE A 54 27.83 29.67 -3.82
N GLU A 55 28.78 30.42 -4.37
CA GLU A 55 29.57 31.37 -3.60
C GLU A 55 28.70 32.46 -2.96
N ARG A 56 27.76 33.03 -3.73
CA ARG A 56 26.81 34.04 -3.21
C ARG A 56 25.90 33.47 -2.13
N PHE A 57 25.43 32.24 -2.31
CA PHE A 57 24.62 31.55 -1.30
C PHE A 57 25.41 31.34 -0.01
N LEU A 58 26.63 30.80 -0.11
CA LEU A 58 27.49 30.54 1.05
C LEU A 58 27.88 31.84 1.77
N ALA A 59 28.18 32.90 1.01
CA ALA A 59 28.45 34.23 1.56
C ALA A 59 27.25 34.75 2.38
N ALA A 60 26.04 34.63 1.83
CA ALA A 60 24.82 35.08 2.51
C ALA A 60 24.50 34.25 3.77
N VAL A 61 24.56 32.92 3.68
CA VAL A 61 24.13 32.03 4.77
C VAL A 61 25.16 31.95 5.91
N CYS A 62 26.44 32.10 5.60
CA CYS A 62 27.51 32.11 6.59
C CYS A 62 27.85 33.52 7.08
N ASN A 63 27.21 34.56 6.53
CA ASN A 63 27.52 35.97 6.80
C ASN A 63 29.02 36.28 6.60
N MET A 64 29.54 35.87 5.44
CA MET A 64 30.95 36.00 5.06
C MET A 64 31.08 36.90 3.83
N ALA A 65 32.23 37.58 3.67
CA ALA A 65 32.52 38.25 2.41
C ALA A 65 32.77 37.21 1.31
N LEU A 66 32.52 37.57 0.05
CA LEU A 66 32.69 36.64 -1.08
C LEU A 66 34.15 36.13 -1.18
N GLN A 67 35.13 37.00 -0.91
CA GLN A 67 36.54 36.61 -0.88
C GLN A 67 36.84 35.59 0.22
N ASP A 68 36.26 35.75 1.41
CA ASP A 68 36.44 34.80 2.52
C ASP A 68 35.86 33.43 2.18
N VAL A 69 34.77 33.38 1.40
CA VAL A 69 34.18 32.12 0.90
C VAL A 69 35.12 31.40 -0.05
N ILE A 70 35.73 32.13 -0.99
CA ILE A 70 36.71 31.59 -1.95
C ILE A 70 37.93 31.05 -1.20
N ASP A 71 38.48 31.84 -0.28
CA ASP A 71 39.64 31.47 0.52
C ASP A 71 39.33 30.26 1.42
N CYS A 72 38.13 30.23 2.04
CA CYS A 72 37.69 29.10 2.84
C CYS A 72 37.56 27.83 2.01
N TRP A 73 36.95 27.89 0.82
CA TRP A 73 36.86 26.74 -0.08
C TRP A 73 38.25 26.20 -0.43
N GLY A 74 39.20 27.07 -0.75
CA GLY A 74 40.59 26.69 -1.03
C GLY A 74 41.24 25.89 0.11
N VAL A 75 40.84 26.13 1.36
CA VAL A 75 41.36 25.44 2.55
C VAL A 75 40.59 24.16 2.90
N VAL A 76 39.25 24.18 2.80
CA VAL A 76 38.39 23.11 3.36
C VAL A 76 37.70 22.22 2.33
N ARG A 77 37.86 22.47 1.02
CA ARG A 77 37.14 21.72 -0.03
C ARG A 77 37.23 20.20 0.09
N ASN A 78 38.40 19.66 0.41
CA ASN A 78 38.60 18.21 0.55
C ASN A 78 37.84 17.66 1.77
N LEU A 79 37.87 18.40 2.90
CA LEU A 79 37.09 18.06 4.08
C LEU A 79 35.59 18.06 3.79
N VAL A 80 35.11 19.09 3.08
CA VAL A 80 33.72 19.19 2.64
C VAL A 80 33.35 18.00 1.75
N TRP A 81 34.24 17.63 0.82
CA TRP A 81 34.01 16.54 -0.13
C TRP A 81 33.95 15.15 0.52
N ASP A 82 34.70 14.93 1.59
CA ASP A 82 34.71 13.65 2.32
C ASP A 82 33.62 13.58 3.40
N MET A 83 33.06 14.73 3.79
CA MET A 83 32.05 14.78 4.84
C MET A 83 30.72 14.13 4.43
N LYS A 84 30.09 13.45 5.38
CA LYS A 84 28.70 12.99 5.23
C LYS A 84 27.75 14.17 5.44
N ILE A 85 26.67 14.17 4.66
CA ILE A 85 25.57 15.13 4.82
C ILE A 85 24.93 14.87 6.18
N LEU A 86 24.92 15.90 7.02
CA LEU A 86 24.14 15.92 8.25
C LEU A 86 22.83 16.65 7.94
N ASP A 87 21.71 15.97 8.14
CA ASP A 87 20.39 16.58 7.97
C ASP A 87 20.02 17.36 9.24
N ASP A 88 19.75 18.66 9.07
CA ASP A 88 19.45 19.58 10.17
C ASP A 88 18.30 20.53 9.74
N GLN A 89 17.27 20.63 10.58
CA GLN A 89 16.14 21.54 10.37
C GLN A 89 16.55 23.02 10.32
N ALA A 90 17.63 23.40 11.01
CA ALA A 90 18.19 24.74 10.93
C ALA A 90 18.71 25.02 9.51
N VAL A 91 19.37 24.04 8.88
CA VAL A 91 19.86 24.17 7.50
C VAL A 91 18.72 24.38 6.52
N SER A 92 17.67 23.57 6.60
CA SER A 92 16.50 23.69 5.73
C SER A 92 15.86 25.08 5.77
N ARG A 93 15.77 25.71 6.96
CA ARG A 93 15.26 27.07 7.09
C ARG A 93 16.17 28.11 6.45
N SER A 94 17.48 27.97 6.61
CA SER A 94 18.45 28.88 6.00
C SER A 94 18.46 28.80 4.47
N PHE A 95 18.29 27.60 3.89
CA PHE A 95 18.11 27.43 2.44
C PHE A 95 16.84 28.13 1.93
N LEU A 96 15.72 27.98 2.64
CA LEU A 96 14.48 28.69 2.29
C LEU A 96 14.64 30.22 2.35
N GLN A 97 15.43 30.73 3.29
CA GLN A 97 15.63 32.16 3.47
C GLN A 97 16.61 32.78 2.46
N HIS A 98 17.72 32.10 2.16
CA HIS A 98 18.83 32.66 1.38
C HIS A 98 19.03 32.01 0.00
N GLY A 99 18.43 30.84 -0.22
CA GLY A 99 18.72 29.99 -1.38
C GLY A 99 17.73 30.11 -2.53
N ILE A 100 16.53 30.67 -2.32
CA ILE A 100 15.51 30.77 -3.37
C ILE A 100 16.00 31.55 -4.59
N ASP A 101 16.61 32.71 -4.37
CA ASP A 101 17.09 33.59 -5.45
C ASP A 101 18.32 33.03 -6.18
N THR A 102 19.05 32.10 -5.56
CA THR A 102 20.22 31.42 -6.13
C THR A 102 19.89 30.05 -6.71
N GLY A 103 18.62 29.66 -6.75
CA GLY A 103 18.20 28.35 -7.27
C GLY A 103 18.49 27.17 -6.33
N LEU A 104 18.71 27.45 -5.05
CA LEU A 104 19.01 26.49 -3.97
C LEU A 104 17.90 26.51 -2.92
N PRO A 105 16.66 26.10 -3.25
CA PRO A 105 15.51 26.24 -2.36
C PRO A 105 15.57 25.32 -1.13
N SER A 106 16.39 24.26 -1.19
CA SER A 106 16.44 23.22 -0.18
C SER A 106 17.78 22.48 -0.21
N PRO A 107 18.31 22.03 0.95
CA PRO A 107 19.46 21.12 1.02
C PRO A 107 19.14 19.71 0.49
N ARG A 108 17.86 19.45 0.19
CA ARG A 108 17.34 18.16 -0.26
C ARG A 108 16.84 18.21 -1.71
N ASN A 109 17.49 19.01 -2.55
CA ASN A 109 17.31 18.89 -3.99
C ASN A 109 17.61 17.45 -4.43
N LEU A 110 16.81 16.96 -5.36
CA LEU A 110 16.77 15.56 -5.74
C LEU A 110 17.61 15.36 -7.00
N PHE A 111 18.52 14.39 -6.94
CA PHE A 111 19.40 14.03 -8.06
C PHE A 111 19.30 12.52 -8.32
N PRO A 112 19.67 12.07 -9.53
CA PRO A 112 19.85 10.65 -9.75
C PRO A 112 20.96 10.10 -8.84
N PRO A 113 21.00 8.78 -8.57
CA PRO A 113 21.98 8.17 -7.66
C PRO A 113 23.43 8.30 -8.15
N SER A 114 23.66 8.78 -9.37
CA SER A 114 24.98 8.97 -9.94
C SER A 114 24.99 10.05 -11.01
N HIS A 115 26.08 10.82 -11.05
CA HIS A 115 26.39 11.73 -12.15
C HIS A 115 27.04 11.02 -13.35
N MET A 116 27.24 9.71 -13.26
CA MET A 116 27.86 8.90 -14.32
C MET A 116 26.80 8.09 -15.06
N CYS A 117 27.03 7.84 -16.35
CA CYS A 117 26.19 6.90 -17.08
C CYS A 117 26.41 5.47 -16.54
N LYS A 118 25.32 4.78 -16.18
CA LYS A 118 25.36 3.42 -15.62
C LYS A 118 25.39 2.31 -16.66
N ASN A 119 25.29 2.64 -17.96
CA ASN A 119 25.43 1.67 -19.02
C ASN A 119 26.93 1.36 -19.24
N PRO A 120 27.43 0.15 -18.91
CA PRO A 120 28.85 -0.17 -19.02
C PRO A 120 29.36 -0.13 -20.46
N ASN A 121 28.46 -0.30 -21.44
CA ASN A 121 28.79 -0.29 -22.86
C ASN A 121 28.69 1.10 -23.48
N CYS A 122 28.44 2.15 -22.69
CA CYS A 122 28.33 3.51 -23.19
C CYS A 122 29.73 4.15 -23.33
N SER A 123 29.99 4.81 -24.47
CA SER A 123 31.24 5.55 -24.72
C SER A 123 31.54 6.59 -23.64
N ARG A 124 30.50 7.24 -23.10
CA ARG A 124 30.65 8.22 -22.01
C ARG A 124 31.13 7.57 -20.71
N SER A 125 30.60 6.40 -20.37
CA SER A 125 31.02 5.62 -19.21
C SER A 125 32.46 5.16 -19.34
N ILE A 126 32.85 4.67 -20.53
CA ILE A 126 34.23 4.25 -20.83
C ILE A 126 35.21 5.41 -20.69
N LYS A 127 34.83 6.62 -21.12
CA LYS A 127 35.64 7.83 -20.98
C LYS A 127 35.72 8.35 -19.54
N GLY A 128 34.92 7.82 -18.62
CA GLY A 128 34.84 8.34 -17.25
C GLY A 128 34.29 9.77 -17.17
N HIS A 129 33.51 10.21 -18.16
CA HIS A 129 32.96 11.56 -18.19
C HIS A 129 31.61 11.62 -17.47
N LYS A 130 31.42 12.62 -16.60
CA LYS A 130 30.12 12.86 -15.97
C LYS A 130 29.08 13.38 -16.97
N LEU A 131 27.82 13.19 -16.60
CA LEU A 131 26.66 13.69 -17.33
C LEU A 131 26.56 15.21 -17.17
N GLN A 132 26.20 15.90 -18.26
CA GLN A 132 26.04 17.36 -18.29
C GLN A 132 24.71 17.82 -18.87
N THR A 133 23.97 16.94 -19.56
CA THR A 133 22.64 17.30 -20.05
C THR A 133 21.66 17.24 -18.90
N VAL A 134 21.19 18.41 -18.51
CA VAL A 134 20.39 18.62 -17.31
C VAL A 134 19.04 19.17 -17.67
N LYS A 135 18.01 18.64 -17.02
CA LYS A 135 16.72 19.29 -16.90
C LYS A 135 16.34 19.28 -15.41
N GLN A 136 15.87 20.41 -14.92
CA GLN A 136 15.40 20.55 -13.55
C GLN A 136 13.91 20.85 -13.55
N ARG A 137 13.19 20.26 -12.60
CA ARG A 137 11.76 20.55 -12.35
C ARG A 137 11.59 21.00 -10.92
N MET A 138 10.82 22.05 -10.74
CA MET A 138 10.34 22.44 -9.41
C MET A 138 9.31 21.41 -8.92
N GLY A 139 9.32 21.10 -7.63
CA GLY A 139 8.38 20.19 -6.99
C GLY A 139 8.27 20.43 -5.50
N VAL A 140 7.54 19.53 -4.84
CA VAL A 140 7.36 19.48 -3.38
C VAL A 140 7.76 18.11 -2.87
N LEU A 141 8.67 18.10 -1.88
CA LEU A 141 9.03 16.93 -1.10
C LEU A 141 8.22 16.91 0.19
N TYR A 142 7.50 15.84 0.46
CA TYR A 142 6.79 15.60 1.72
C TYR A 142 7.67 14.74 2.64
N THR A 143 8.10 15.31 3.77
CA THR A 143 8.90 14.64 4.81
C THR A 143 8.08 14.50 6.10
N LEU A 144 8.57 13.79 7.11
CA LEU A 144 7.88 13.73 8.41
C LEU A 144 7.85 15.07 9.16
N GLU A 145 8.67 16.04 8.76
CA GLU A 145 8.79 17.37 9.36
C GLU A 145 7.93 18.42 8.65
N GLY A 146 7.56 18.17 7.39
CA GLY A 146 6.69 19.04 6.62
C GLY A 146 7.00 19.05 5.12
N PRO A 147 6.18 19.74 4.32
CA PRO A 147 6.45 19.88 2.89
C PRO A 147 7.61 20.85 2.64
N MET A 148 8.49 20.53 1.69
CA MET A 148 9.64 21.35 1.31
C MET A 148 9.67 21.62 -0.20
N PRO A 149 9.99 22.84 -0.66
CA PRO A 149 10.23 23.10 -2.07
C PRO A 149 11.57 22.48 -2.49
N ILE A 150 11.59 21.76 -3.61
CA ILE A 150 12.81 21.12 -4.13
C ILE A 150 12.95 21.30 -5.63
N TYR A 151 14.19 21.28 -6.13
CA TYR A 151 14.45 20.94 -7.51
C TYR A 151 14.66 19.43 -7.66
N SER A 152 13.99 18.83 -8.64
CA SER A 152 14.25 17.48 -9.12
C SER A 152 15.05 17.55 -10.41
N THR A 153 16.30 17.12 -10.33
CA THR A 153 17.26 17.09 -11.43
C THR A 153 17.24 15.73 -12.10
N PHE A 154 17.21 15.71 -13.43
CA PHE A 154 17.41 14.50 -14.23
C PHE A 154 18.52 14.71 -15.25
N LEU A 155 19.38 13.71 -15.35
CA LEU A 155 20.61 13.74 -16.14
C LEU A 155 20.45 12.83 -17.34
N THR A 156 20.68 13.34 -18.55
CA THR A 156 20.57 12.55 -19.78
C THR A 156 21.95 12.25 -20.36
N CYS A 157 22.19 10.99 -20.71
CA CYS A 157 23.37 10.59 -21.44
C CYS A 157 23.15 10.78 -22.94
N GLN A 158 23.83 11.74 -23.56
CA GLN A 158 23.70 11.98 -25.02
C GLN A 158 24.22 10.82 -25.87
N ASP A 159 25.14 10.02 -25.33
CA ASP A 159 25.78 8.92 -26.05
C ASP A 159 24.88 7.67 -26.14
N CYS A 160 24.04 7.40 -25.13
CA CYS A 160 23.17 6.21 -25.10
C CYS A 160 21.67 6.53 -24.88
N ASP A 161 21.32 7.81 -24.93
CA ASP A 161 19.97 8.36 -24.80
C ASP A 161 19.18 7.86 -23.58
N THR A 162 19.88 7.64 -22.47
CA THR A 162 19.25 7.23 -21.20
C THR A 162 19.13 8.43 -20.28
N SER A 163 17.90 8.71 -19.82
CA SER A 163 17.63 9.76 -18.83
C SER A 163 17.56 9.14 -17.44
N PHE A 164 18.45 9.57 -16.56
CA PHE A 164 18.51 9.16 -15.16
C PHE A 164 17.72 10.15 -14.32
N HIS A 165 16.76 9.63 -13.56
CA HIS A 165 15.96 10.35 -12.57
C HIS A 165 16.34 9.87 -11.16
N LEU A 166 15.69 10.43 -10.14
CA LEU A 166 15.91 10.13 -8.72
C LEU A 166 15.84 8.63 -8.40
N ASP A 167 14.72 7.97 -8.72
CA ASP A 167 14.39 6.60 -8.32
C ASP A 167 14.27 5.63 -9.52
N TYR A 168 14.43 6.12 -10.75
CA TYR A 168 14.44 5.32 -11.96
C TYR A 168 15.29 5.95 -13.07
N SER A 169 15.55 5.17 -14.12
CA SER A 169 16.05 5.63 -15.41
C SER A 169 15.03 5.37 -16.52
N VAL A 170 15.15 6.09 -17.63
CA VAL A 170 14.28 5.97 -18.80
C VAL A 170 15.14 5.70 -20.02
N LYS A 171 14.76 4.68 -20.77
CA LYS A 171 15.37 4.35 -22.07
C LYS A 171 14.26 3.93 -23.03
N GLY A 172 14.10 4.66 -24.12
CA GLY A 172 12.92 4.56 -24.97
C GLY A 172 11.65 4.88 -24.16
N ASP A 173 10.60 4.08 -24.34
CA ASP A 173 9.31 4.26 -23.66
C ASP A 173 9.18 3.49 -22.33
N ILE A 174 10.31 3.02 -21.76
CA ILE A 174 10.32 2.19 -20.55
C ILE A 174 11.07 2.91 -19.43
N ARG A 175 10.44 2.91 -18.26
CA ARG A 175 11.01 3.30 -16.98
C ARG A 175 11.57 2.07 -16.27
N PHE A 176 12.84 2.12 -15.89
CA PHE A 176 13.54 1.10 -15.12
C PHE A 176 13.88 1.65 -13.73
N TYR A 177 13.24 1.12 -12.70
CA TYR A 177 13.55 1.49 -11.32
C TYR A 177 14.88 0.85 -10.88
N TYR A 178 15.64 1.58 -10.06
CA TYR A 178 16.93 1.09 -9.57
C TYR A 178 16.78 -0.05 -8.55
N ASP A 179 17.80 -0.90 -8.44
CA ASP A 179 17.80 -2.05 -7.53
C ASP A 179 17.75 -1.63 -6.05
N THR A 180 18.36 -0.49 -5.73
CA THR A 180 18.30 0.10 -4.39
C THR A 180 17.09 1.02 -4.28
N ILE A 181 16.19 0.72 -3.34
CA ILE A 181 15.04 1.58 -3.05
C ILE A 181 15.54 2.91 -2.47
N SER A 182 15.25 3.99 -3.17
CA SER A 182 15.55 5.35 -2.74
C SER A 182 14.81 5.72 -1.45
N ASP A 183 15.43 6.57 -0.63
CA ASP A 183 14.79 7.16 0.54
C ASP A 183 13.69 8.16 0.19
N VAL A 184 13.67 8.65 -1.06
CA VAL A 184 12.62 9.51 -1.60
C VAL A 184 12.10 8.90 -2.89
N LEU A 185 10.77 8.80 -3.00
CA LEU A 185 10.09 8.28 -4.18
C LEU A 185 9.31 9.38 -4.91
N GLN A 186 9.26 9.30 -6.24
CA GLN A 186 8.43 10.18 -7.05
C GLN A 186 6.98 9.65 -7.09
N ILE A 187 6.07 10.33 -6.38
CA ILE A 187 4.65 9.94 -6.22
C ILE A 187 3.67 10.80 -7.05
N GLY A 188 4.22 11.60 -7.95
CA GLY A 188 3.52 12.45 -8.89
C GLY A 188 4.52 13.23 -9.75
N ASP A 189 4.04 14.01 -10.73
CA ASP A 189 4.94 14.73 -11.63
C ASP A 189 5.78 15.79 -10.90
N HIS A 190 5.20 16.38 -9.85
CA HIS A 190 5.82 17.42 -9.01
C HIS A 190 5.76 17.08 -7.52
N GLN A 191 5.42 15.84 -7.16
CA GLN A 191 5.24 15.39 -5.78
C GLN A 191 6.21 14.25 -5.47
N PHE A 192 6.95 14.41 -4.40
CA PHE A 192 7.93 13.45 -3.90
C PHE A 192 7.63 13.20 -2.43
N ALA A 193 7.83 11.98 -1.95
CA ALA A 193 7.68 11.69 -0.54
C ALA A 193 8.81 10.83 -0.03
N GLU A 194 9.21 11.06 1.21
CA GLU A 194 10.13 10.18 1.89
C GLU A 194 9.52 8.80 2.11
N ARG A 195 10.34 7.77 2.01
CA ARG A 195 9.98 6.39 2.28
C ARG A 195 9.49 6.21 3.72
N SER A 196 10.06 6.94 4.68
CA SER A 196 9.62 6.99 6.08
C SER A 196 8.16 7.44 6.21
N LEU A 197 7.77 8.50 5.48
CA LEU A 197 6.42 9.02 5.44
C LEU A 197 5.46 8.05 4.72
N ILE A 198 5.88 7.44 3.60
CA ILE A 198 5.06 6.42 2.92
C ILE A 198 4.81 5.22 3.85
N ASN A 199 5.83 4.80 4.60
CA ASN A 199 5.69 3.74 5.60
C ASN A 199 4.74 4.13 6.74
N SER A 200 4.75 5.39 7.19
CA SER A 200 3.80 5.84 8.22
C SER A 200 2.35 5.79 7.72
N TRP A 201 2.10 6.09 6.43
CA TRP A 201 0.79 5.90 5.80
C TRP A 201 0.39 4.43 5.75
N ARG A 202 1.28 3.53 5.28
CA ARG A 202 1.04 2.08 5.24
C ARG A 202 0.72 1.52 6.64
N ILE A 203 1.46 1.95 7.65
CA ILE A 203 1.25 1.54 9.05
C ILE A 203 -0.11 2.03 9.54
N SER A 204 -0.46 3.29 9.30
CA SER A 204 -1.75 3.87 9.69
C SER A 204 -2.92 3.14 9.03
N MET A 205 -2.80 2.82 7.73
CA MET A 205 -3.77 1.99 7.00
C MET A 205 -3.93 0.61 7.66
N ASN A 206 -2.82 -0.04 8.00
CA ASN A 206 -2.82 -1.42 8.48
C ASN A 206 -3.28 -1.57 9.94
N LEU A 207 -3.03 -0.56 10.77
CA LEU A 207 -3.34 -0.57 12.21
C LEU A 207 -4.71 0.01 12.55
N ALA A 208 -5.10 1.07 11.86
CA ALA A 208 -6.25 1.89 12.23
C ALA A 208 -7.18 2.16 11.05
N TRP A 209 -7.04 1.40 9.95
CA TRP A 209 -7.89 1.51 8.76
C TRP A 209 -7.99 2.94 8.21
N VAL A 210 -6.92 3.73 8.37
CA VAL A 210 -6.89 5.11 7.90
C VAL A 210 -6.87 5.12 6.38
N SER A 211 -7.90 5.69 5.75
CA SER A 211 -7.96 5.79 4.28
C SER A 211 -6.82 6.64 3.72
N ALA A 212 -6.43 6.43 2.46
CA ALA A 212 -5.40 7.25 1.80
C ALA A 212 -5.73 8.75 1.79
N ALA A 213 -7.02 9.10 1.68
CA ALA A 213 -7.46 10.49 1.78
C ALA A 213 -7.26 11.04 3.20
N ASN A 214 -7.55 10.25 4.24
CA ASN A 214 -7.29 10.63 5.62
C ASN A 214 -5.80 10.70 5.92
N CYS A 215 -4.95 9.79 5.41
CA CYS A 215 -3.49 9.90 5.54
C CYS A 215 -2.98 11.25 5.00
N ALA A 216 -3.44 11.64 3.81
CA ALA A 216 -3.08 12.93 3.23
C ALA A 216 -3.62 14.11 4.06
N ALA A 217 -4.88 14.04 4.51
CA ALA A 217 -5.50 15.08 5.31
C ALA A 217 -4.80 15.23 6.67
N THR A 218 -4.56 14.15 7.40
CA THR A 218 -3.83 14.13 8.67
C THR A 218 -2.48 14.81 8.51
N TYR A 219 -1.71 14.43 7.48
CA TYR A 219 -0.43 15.07 7.20
C TYR A 219 -0.55 16.59 7.02
N LEU A 220 -1.48 17.05 6.16
CA LEU A 220 -1.66 18.48 5.90
C LEU A 220 -2.09 19.27 7.15
N HIS A 221 -2.90 18.67 8.03
CA HIS A 221 -3.33 19.29 9.28
C HIS A 221 -2.22 19.28 10.35
N THR A 222 -1.44 18.19 10.44
CA THR A 222 -0.31 18.09 11.38
C THR A 222 0.73 19.18 11.14
N HIS A 223 0.98 19.54 9.89
CA HIS A 223 1.99 20.55 9.54
C HIS A 223 1.44 21.96 9.36
N ASP A 224 0.16 22.20 9.69
CA ASP A 224 -0.56 23.48 9.48
C ASP A 224 -0.18 24.11 8.13
N VAL A 225 -0.39 23.33 7.06
CA VAL A 225 0.02 23.70 5.71
C VAL A 225 -0.88 24.82 5.19
N LYS A 226 -0.60 26.04 5.66
CA LYS A 226 -1.17 27.31 5.21
C LYS A 226 -0.26 27.93 4.16
N GLU A 227 -0.83 28.83 3.37
CA GLU A 227 -0.09 29.56 2.34
C GLU A 227 1.10 30.30 2.96
N GLY A 228 2.32 29.98 2.53
CA GLY A 228 3.55 30.64 2.97
C GLY A 228 4.24 30.10 4.23
N SER A 229 3.73 29.06 4.90
CA SER A 229 4.34 28.55 6.15
C SER A 229 5.60 27.70 5.91
N HIS A 230 5.61 26.89 4.85
CA HIS A 230 6.73 26.00 4.51
C HIS A 230 7.27 26.20 3.09
N ILE A 231 6.44 26.76 2.21
CA ILE A 231 6.76 26.97 0.81
C ILE A 231 6.62 28.46 0.49
N PRO A 232 7.64 29.11 -0.09
CA PRO A 232 7.57 30.52 -0.48
C PRO A 232 6.41 30.77 -1.44
N LYS A 233 5.76 31.94 -1.32
CA LYS A 233 4.66 32.33 -2.23
C LYS A 233 5.09 32.40 -3.70
N SER A 234 6.37 32.64 -3.97
CA SER A 234 6.95 32.65 -5.32
C SER A 234 7.08 31.24 -5.92
N TRP A 235 6.98 30.18 -5.12
CA TRP A 235 7.08 28.82 -5.60
C TRP A 235 5.80 28.43 -6.37
N PRO A 236 5.89 27.86 -7.58
CA PRO A 236 4.73 27.61 -8.42
C PRO A 236 3.82 26.49 -7.92
N PHE A 237 4.33 25.63 -7.03
CA PHE A 237 3.60 24.48 -6.51
C PHE A 237 3.23 24.69 -5.05
N GLN A 238 1.93 24.82 -4.79
CA GLN A 238 1.42 24.77 -3.43
C GLN A 238 1.48 23.32 -2.91
N PRO A 239 1.73 23.14 -1.60
CA PRO A 239 1.81 21.83 -0.97
C PRO A 239 0.41 21.17 -0.91
N LYS A 240 0.04 20.50 -2.00
CA LYS A 240 -1.22 19.77 -2.14
C LYS A 240 -0.97 18.27 -2.19
N LEU A 241 -1.19 17.60 -1.06
CA LEU A 241 -1.15 16.14 -0.95
C LEU A 241 -2.58 15.59 -0.98
N ASN A 242 -2.82 14.51 -1.74
CA ASN A 242 -4.13 13.87 -1.79
C ASN A 242 -4.02 12.34 -1.77
N GLY A 243 -5.16 11.66 -1.67
CA GLY A 243 -5.20 10.20 -1.59
C GLY A 243 -4.62 9.48 -2.81
N LYS A 244 -4.61 10.08 -4.02
CA LYS A 244 -3.95 9.50 -5.20
C LYS A 244 -2.43 9.45 -4.98
N ASN A 245 -1.83 10.53 -4.48
CA ASN A 245 -0.40 10.56 -4.18
C ASN A 245 -0.01 9.53 -3.11
N VAL A 246 -0.82 9.40 -2.06
CA VAL A 246 -0.60 8.39 -1.02
C VAL A 246 -0.66 6.97 -1.61
N TYR A 247 -1.64 6.69 -2.47
CA TYR A 247 -1.71 5.38 -3.14
C TYR A 247 -0.58 5.15 -4.14
N ASP A 248 -0.13 6.17 -4.86
CA ASP A 248 1.00 6.06 -5.79
C ASP A 248 2.27 5.70 -5.02
N GLY A 249 2.53 6.35 -3.88
CA GLY A 249 3.63 6.00 -2.97
C GLY A 249 3.49 4.59 -2.39
N PHE A 250 2.29 4.22 -1.94
CA PHE A 250 1.97 2.88 -1.44
C PHE A 250 2.30 1.79 -2.46
N VAL A 251 1.75 1.91 -3.68
CA VAL A 251 1.88 0.90 -4.73
C VAL A 251 3.32 0.81 -5.20
N LEU A 252 3.97 1.96 -5.43
CA LEU A 252 5.36 1.98 -5.88
C LEU A 252 6.28 1.33 -4.84
N LEU A 253 6.19 1.71 -3.56
CA LEU A 253 7.04 1.14 -2.53
C LEU A 253 6.83 -0.37 -2.38
N ALA A 254 5.57 -0.83 -2.36
CA ALA A 254 5.24 -2.25 -2.29
C ALA A 254 5.79 -3.05 -3.47
N LEU A 255 5.70 -2.51 -4.70
CA LEU A 255 6.28 -3.15 -5.90
C LEU A 255 7.80 -3.19 -5.84
N LEU A 256 8.45 -2.11 -5.40
CA LEU A 256 9.91 -2.06 -5.25
C LEU A 256 10.40 -3.09 -4.21
N GLU A 257 9.75 -3.17 -3.05
CA GLU A 257 10.06 -4.16 -2.01
C GLU A 257 9.85 -5.60 -2.49
N ASP A 258 8.80 -5.85 -3.28
CA ASP A 258 8.55 -7.15 -3.90
C ASP A 258 9.63 -7.54 -4.91
N HIS A 259 10.03 -6.61 -5.78
CA HIS A 259 11.08 -6.83 -6.77
C HIS A 259 12.45 -7.05 -6.09
N GLN A 260 12.75 -6.30 -5.03
CA GLN A 260 13.96 -6.45 -4.23
C GLN A 260 14.04 -7.84 -3.57
N ARG A 261 12.95 -8.31 -2.94
CA ARG A 261 12.90 -9.67 -2.33
C ARG A 261 13.15 -10.78 -3.34
N ARG A 262 12.80 -10.57 -4.60
CA ARG A 262 12.96 -11.54 -5.70
C ARG A 262 14.24 -11.33 -6.52
N SER A 263 15.09 -10.38 -6.13
CA SER A 263 16.30 -10.02 -6.89
C SER A 263 16.00 -9.72 -8.36
N SER A 264 14.97 -8.92 -8.61
CA SER A 264 14.54 -8.50 -9.95
C SER A 264 14.34 -6.99 -9.99
N ALA A 265 14.35 -6.38 -11.17
CA ALA A 265 14.11 -4.94 -11.33
C ALA A 265 12.66 -4.66 -11.76
N LEU A 266 12.06 -3.59 -11.24
CA LEU A 266 10.74 -3.12 -11.65
C LEU A 266 10.88 -2.28 -12.93
N SER A 267 10.17 -2.67 -13.98
CA SER A 267 10.07 -1.89 -15.21
C SER A 267 8.61 -1.64 -15.59
N VAL A 268 8.29 -0.41 -15.98
CA VAL A 268 6.94 0.00 -16.37
C VAL A 268 6.98 0.96 -17.56
N PRO A 269 5.90 1.16 -18.32
CA PRO A 269 5.83 2.19 -19.34
C PRO A 269 6.14 3.58 -18.76
N HIS A 270 6.96 4.37 -19.47
CA HIS A 270 7.29 5.74 -19.09
C HIS A 270 6.11 6.69 -19.34
N GLY A 271 5.45 6.55 -20.50
CA GLY A 271 4.27 7.33 -20.89
C GLY A 271 2.96 6.85 -20.27
N GLY A 272 1.86 7.46 -20.71
CA GLY A 272 0.49 7.13 -20.29
C GLY A 272 0.06 7.78 -18.96
N ASP A 273 -1.18 7.50 -18.55
CA ASP A 273 -1.72 8.03 -17.29
C ASP A 273 -1.00 7.40 -16.09
N GLN A 274 -0.56 8.25 -15.17
CA GLN A 274 -0.06 7.88 -13.84
C GLN A 274 -0.94 6.80 -13.18
N SER A 275 -2.27 6.93 -13.29
CA SER A 275 -3.22 6.00 -12.64
C SER A 275 -3.15 4.57 -13.16
N ALA A 276 -2.65 4.37 -14.39
CA ALA A 276 -2.55 3.08 -15.05
C ALA A 276 -1.12 2.51 -15.06
N ARG A 277 -0.11 3.33 -14.73
CA ARG A 277 1.31 2.98 -14.91
C ARG A 277 1.72 1.66 -14.25
N PHE A 278 1.21 1.40 -13.04
CA PHE A 278 1.55 0.21 -12.26
C PHE A 278 0.56 -0.95 -12.43
N LYS A 279 -0.47 -0.80 -13.28
CA LYS A 279 -1.54 -1.79 -13.40
C LYS A 279 -1.03 -3.19 -13.74
N VAL A 280 -0.19 -3.30 -14.76
CA VAL A 280 0.37 -4.58 -15.22
C VAL A 280 1.27 -5.19 -14.13
N ALA A 281 2.13 -4.39 -13.49
CA ALA A 281 3.00 -4.86 -12.41
C ALA A 281 2.19 -5.36 -11.19
N MET A 282 1.09 -4.69 -10.83
CA MET A 282 0.17 -5.18 -9.80
C MET A 282 -0.47 -6.51 -10.21
N GLN A 283 -0.94 -6.64 -11.46
CA GLN A 283 -1.54 -7.89 -11.96
C GLN A 283 -0.56 -9.06 -11.92
N GLU A 284 0.69 -8.85 -12.36
CA GLU A 284 1.75 -9.86 -12.31
C GLU A 284 2.03 -10.31 -10.87
N ARG A 285 2.09 -9.36 -9.93
CA ARG A 285 2.25 -9.68 -8.51
C ARG A 285 1.06 -10.44 -7.94
N ASN A 286 -0.17 -9.97 -8.18
CA ASN A 286 -1.39 -10.62 -7.68
C ASN A 286 -1.50 -12.05 -8.22
N ASN A 287 -1.24 -12.26 -9.52
CA ASN A 287 -1.25 -13.58 -10.13
C ASN A 287 -0.18 -14.49 -9.51
N ARG A 288 1.02 -13.97 -9.25
CA ARG A 288 2.08 -14.73 -8.58
C ARG A 288 1.68 -15.13 -7.17
N ILE A 289 1.15 -14.22 -6.36
CA ILE A 289 0.70 -14.53 -4.99
C ILE A 289 -0.46 -15.54 -5.01
N ARG A 290 -1.43 -15.36 -5.91
CA ARG A 290 -2.54 -16.31 -6.08
C ARG A 290 -2.06 -17.72 -6.44
N LEU A 291 -1.00 -17.83 -7.24
CA LEU A 291 -0.41 -19.11 -7.63
C LEU A 291 0.46 -19.67 -6.49
N TYR A 292 1.48 -18.94 -6.06
CA TYR A 292 2.55 -19.47 -5.21
C TYR A 292 2.36 -19.19 -3.71
N GLY A 293 1.30 -18.47 -3.34
CA GLY A 293 1.05 -18.00 -1.98
C GLY A 293 1.94 -16.81 -1.59
N GLN A 294 1.72 -16.32 -0.37
CA GLN A 294 2.60 -15.36 0.28
C GLN A 294 3.73 -16.06 1.04
N ASP A 295 4.67 -15.28 1.56
CA ASP A 295 5.87 -15.75 2.28
C ASP A 295 5.53 -16.70 3.45
N GLU A 296 4.33 -16.62 4.03
CA GLU A 296 3.90 -17.40 5.20
C GLU A 296 2.96 -18.57 4.82
N LEU A 297 2.89 -18.95 3.53
CA LEU A 297 2.05 -20.05 3.05
C LEU A 297 2.28 -21.37 3.82
N ARG A 298 3.54 -21.64 4.18
CA ARG A 298 3.93 -22.88 4.87
C ARG A 298 4.22 -22.67 6.35
N HIS A 299 3.68 -21.61 6.93
CA HIS A 299 3.93 -21.25 8.32
C HIS A 299 3.52 -22.38 9.28
N HIS A 300 4.36 -22.63 10.27
CA HIS A 300 3.98 -23.34 11.47
C HIS A 300 4.73 -22.82 12.69
N CYS A 301 4.16 -23.03 13.87
CA CYS A 301 4.75 -22.65 15.15
C CYS A 301 4.13 -23.51 16.25
N GLU A 302 4.58 -23.38 17.50
CA GLU A 302 4.05 -24.17 18.63
C GLU A 302 2.55 -23.97 18.91
N LYS A 303 1.94 -22.89 18.41
CA LYS A 303 0.49 -22.67 18.50
C LYS A 303 -0.29 -23.34 17.37
N CYS A 304 0.36 -23.60 16.24
CA CYS A 304 -0.27 -24.19 15.05
C CYS A 304 -0.09 -25.70 14.98
N VAL A 305 0.89 -26.23 15.73
CA VAL A 305 1.25 -27.64 15.76
C VAL A 305 1.21 -28.13 17.19
N ARG A 306 0.55 -29.26 17.40
CA ARG A 306 0.53 -29.97 18.67
C ARG A 306 1.26 -31.29 18.53
N VAL A 307 2.12 -31.57 19.49
CA VAL A 307 2.67 -32.90 19.73
C VAL A 307 1.97 -33.51 20.94
N TYR A 308 1.48 -34.73 20.82
CA TYR A 308 0.78 -35.45 21.90
C TYR A 308 1.06 -36.95 21.81
N ASP A 309 0.92 -37.67 22.92
CA ASP A 309 1.12 -39.12 22.94
C ASP A 309 -0.09 -39.83 22.33
N GLY A 310 0.16 -40.66 21.31
CA GLY A 310 -0.85 -41.54 20.74
C GLY A 310 -1.17 -42.71 21.67
N ASP A 311 -2.20 -43.48 21.31
CA ASP A 311 -2.65 -44.63 22.10
C ASP A 311 -1.57 -45.72 22.27
N ASP A 312 -0.57 -45.77 21.37
CA ASP A 312 0.59 -46.66 21.43
C ASP A 312 1.80 -46.06 22.17
N GLY A 313 1.63 -44.89 22.79
CA GLY A 313 2.67 -44.15 23.51
C GLY A 313 3.70 -43.46 22.60
N LYS A 314 3.50 -43.44 21.28
CA LYS A 314 4.37 -42.69 20.36
C LYS A 314 3.89 -41.24 20.19
N PRO A 315 4.81 -40.27 20.07
CA PRO A 315 4.44 -38.90 19.80
C PRO A 315 3.82 -38.76 18.41
N LEU A 316 2.58 -38.29 18.37
CA LEU A 316 1.88 -37.87 17.17
C LEU A 316 1.95 -36.35 17.03
N THR A 317 2.00 -35.88 15.79
CA THR A 317 2.00 -34.46 15.45
C THR A 317 0.74 -34.12 14.68
N VAL A 318 0.01 -33.11 15.13
CA VAL A 318 -1.20 -32.63 14.47
C VAL A 318 -1.09 -31.13 14.21
N SER A 319 -1.47 -30.70 13.02
CA SER A 319 -1.60 -29.29 12.63
C SER A 319 -3.03 -28.95 12.25
N ALA A 320 -3.41 -27.68 12.42
CA ALA A 320 -4.73 -27.19 12.07
C ALA A 320 -4.67 -25.85 11.33
N VAL A 321 -5.68 -25.59 10.50
CA VAL A 321 -6.00 -24.27 9.95
C VAL A 321 -7.48 -23.98 10.15
N VAL A 322 -7.83 -22.71 10.25
CA VAL A 322 -9.21 -22.22 10.36
C VAL A 322 -9.55 -21.41 9.13
N MET A 323 -10.70 -21.67 8.52
CA MET A 323 -11.24 -20.95 7.37
C MET A 323 -12.49 -20.18 7.80
N ASP A 324 -12.64 -18.96 7.31
CA ASP A 324 -13.86 -18.16 7.49
C ASP A 324 -13.88 -17.01 6.46
N GLY A 325 -15.03 -16.35 6.31
CA GLY A 325 -15.24 -15.28 5.33
C GLY A 325 -15.77 -13.99 5.96
N VAL A 326 -15.42 -12.85 5.37
CA VAL A 326 -15.99 -11.54 5.76
C VAL A 326 -16.53 -10.79 4.56
N THR A 327 -17.61 -10.04 4.76
CA THR A 327 -18.22 -9.20 3.73
C THR A 327 -17.39 -7.94 3.47
N VAL A 328 -16.19 -8.12 2.90
CA VAL A 328 -15.36 -7.07 2.31
C VAL A 328 -15.31 -7.33 0.82
N GLY A 329 -15.67 -6.35 0.01
CA GLY A 329 -15.81 -6.59 -1.41
C GLY A 329 -15.60 -5.37 -2.28
N ARG A 330 -15.47 -5.64 -3.58
CA ARG A 330 -15.30 -4.64 -4.64
C ARG A 330 -16.45 -4.72 -5.64
N PRO A 331 -16.65 -3.70 -6.49
CA PRO A 331 -17.59 -3.79 -7.60
C PRO A 331 -17.25 -4.95 -8.54
N THR A 332 -18.28 -5.69 -8.98
CA THR A 332 -18.16 -6.80 -9.92
C THR A 332 -19.30 -6.79 -10.94
N CYS A 333 -19.19 -7.65 -11.95
CA CYS A 333 -20.23 -7.81 -12.95
C CYS A 333 -21.54 -8.32 -12.32
N GLY A 334 -22.67 -7.76 -12.76
CA GLY A 334 -23.99 -8.18 -12.30
C GLY A 334 -24.48 -9.55 -12.80
N ILE A 335 -23.69 -10.25 -13.62
CA ILE A 335 -23.96 -11.65 -13.97
C ILE A 335 -23.40 -12.57 -12.88
N PRO A 336 -24.23 -13.47 -12.30
CA PRO A 336 -23.77 -14.43 -11.30
C PRO A 336 -22.51 -15.19 -11.74
N ARG A 337 -21.53 -15.28 -10.82
CA ARG A 337 -20.25 -15.98 -11.01
C ARG A 337 -19.36 -15.44 -12.13
N CYS A 338 -19.67 -14.29 -12.72
CA CYS A 338 -18.79 -13.64 -13.68
C CYS A 338 -17.57 -13.04 -12.97
N VAL A 339 -16.37 -13.50 -13.35
CA VAL A 339 -15.10 -13.04 -12.78
C VAL A 339 -14.42 -11.95 -13.61
N ILE A 340 -14.98 -11.63 -14.79
CA ILE A 340 -14.41 -10.65 -15.72
C ILE A 340 -14.50 -9.26 -15.09
N PRO A 341 -13.36 -8.54 -14.93
CA PRO A 341 -13.35 -7.20 -14.36
C PRO A 341 -14.24 -6.22 -15.12
N LEU A 342 -14.84 -5.28 -14.40
CA LEU A 342 -15.52 -4.15 -15.01
C LEU A 342 -14.49 -3.23 -15.68
N ALA A 343 -14.80 -2.72 -16.88
CA ALA A 343 -13.98 -1.69 -17.52
C ALA A 343 -13.97 -0.38 -16.71
N SER A 344 -15.02 -0.12 -15.94
CA SER A 344 -15.14 0.98 -15.00
C SER A 344 -15.98 0.54 -13.81
N ASN A 345 -15.60 0.93 -12.60
CA ASN A 345 -16.34 0.63 -11.37
C ASN A 345 -17.75 1.27 -11.32
N ARG A 346 -18.11 2.09 -12.32
CA ARG A 346 -19.45 2.64 -12.52
C ARG A 346 -20.36 1.76 -13.38
N HIS A 347 -19.82 0.77 -14.08
CA HIS A 347 -20.59 -0.11 -14.95
C HIS A 347 -21.32 -1.20 -14.14
N ARG A 348 -22.48 -1.63 -14.63
CA ARG A 348 -23.25 -2.78 -14.09
C ARG A 348 -22.71 -4.13 -14.55
N PHE A 349 -22.18 -4.16 -15.76
CA PHE A 349 -21.72 -5.37 -16.44
C PHE A 349 -20.31 -5.18 -16.99
N CYS A 350 -19.58 -6.29 -17.09
CA CYS A 350 -18.26 -6.33 -17.72
C CYS A 350 -18.38 -6.16 -19.25
N PRO A 351 -17.26 -5.94 -19.97
CA PRO A 351 -17.28 -5.79 -21.43
C PRO A 351 -18.07 -6.89 -22.15
N ASP A 352 -17.89 -8.15 -21.78
CA ASP A 352 -18.54 -9.33 -22.38
C ASP A 352 -20.06 -9.37 -22.14
N HIS A 353 -20.53 -8.74 -21.06
CA HIS A 353 -21.93 -8.71 -20.68
C HIS A 353 -22.59 -7.34 -20.92
N THR A 354 -21.98 -6.47 -21.73
CA THR A 354 -22.51 -5.12 -22.00
C THR A 354 -23.91 -5.16 -22.61
N SER A 355 -24.23 -6.19 -23.40
CA SER A 355 -25.56 -6.42 -24.00
C SER A 355 -26.68 -6.54 -22.97
N GLN A 356 -26.38 -6.94 -21.72
CA GLN A 356 -27.35 -7.04 -20.64
C GLN A 356 -27.92 -5.69 -20.22
N ASN A 357 -27.26 -4.57 -20.57
CA ASN A 357 -27.83 -3.24 -20.36
C ASN A 357 -29.06 -2.96 -21.25
N GLN A 358 -29.26 -3.73 -22.33
CA GLN A 358 -30.41 -3.60 -23.21
C GLN A 358 -31.63 -4.39 -22.72
N LEU A 359 -31.47 -5.22 -21.68
CA LEU A 359 -32.54 -6.00 -21.08
C LEU A 359 -33.01 -5.37 -19.77
N CYS A 360 -34.28 -5.59 -19.46
CA CYS A 360 -34.88 -5.15 -18.22
C CYS A 360 -34.05 -5.59 -17.00
N ALA A 361 -33.82 -4.69 -16.05
CA ALA A 361 -33.02 -4.95 -14.85
C ALA A 361 -33.64 -5.98 -13.89
N ILE A 362 -34.90 -6.38 -14.10
CA ILE A 362 -35.54 -7.48 -13.38
C ILE A 362 -35.04 -8.80 -13.99
N VAL A 363 -34.35 -9.63 -13.21
CA VAL A 363 -33.55 -10.78 -13.68
C VAL A 363 -34.37 -11.79 -14.47
N SER A 364 -35.62 -12.01 -14.08
CA SER A 364 -36.58 -12.90 -14.75
C SER A 364 -37.16 -12.30 -16.05
N CYS A 365 -37.03 -11.00 -16.30
CA CYS A 365 -37.57 -10.33 -17.46
C CYS A 365 -36.56 -10.22 -18.60
N LYS A 366 -36.91 -10.71 -19.80
CA LYS A 366 -36.05 -10.62 -21.01
C LYS A 366 -36.51 -9.56 -22.01
N GLN A 367 -37.44 -8.69 -21.61
CA GLN A 367 -37.92 -7.60 -22.47
C GLN A 367 -36.88 -6.46 -22.55
N PRO A 368 -36.81 -5.75 -23.69
CA PRO A 368 -35.87 -4.65 -23.86
C PRO A 368 -36.17 -3.46 -22.95
N THR A 369 -35.13 -2.70 -22.58
CA THR A 369 -35.27 -1.47 -21.80
C THR A 369 -35.90 -0.34 -22.62
N LEU A 370 -36.58 0.58 -21.94
CA LEU A 370 -36.97 1.86 -22.55
C LEU A 370 -35.78 2.83 -22.57
N GLN A 371 -35.79 3.75 -23.52
CA GLN A 371 -34.74 4.77 -23.64
C GLN A 371 -34.61 5.58 -22.34
N GLY A 372 -33.39 5.65 -21.79
CA GLY A 372 -33.11 6.36 -20.53
C GLY A 372 -33.60 5.63 -19.27
N LYS A 373 -34.13 4.42 -19.39
CA LYS A 373 -34.58 3.57 -18.29
C LYS A 373 -33.75 2.28 -18.22
N ARG A 374 -33.76 1.65 -17.05
CA ARG A 374 -33.18 0.32 -16.81
C ARG A 374 -34.23 -0.80 -16.88
N THR A 375 -35.50 -0.45 -17.02
CA THR A 375 -36.64 -1.40 -17.10
C THR A 375 -37.38 -1.33 -18.42
N CYS A 376 -38.13 -2.40 -18.74
CA CYS A 376 -38.99 -2.48 -19.92
C CYS A 376 -40.31 -1.72 -19.74
N LYS A 377 -41.17 -1.73 -20.76
CA LYS A 377 -42.48 -1.03 -20.75
C LYS A 377 -43.50 -1.50 -19.71
N ASP A 378 -43.21 -2.57 -18.96
CA ASP A 378 -44.09 -3.06 -17.91
C ASP A 378 -44.26 -2.00 -16.80
N PRO A 379 -45.50 -1.54 -16.51
CA PRO A 379 -45.75 -0.54 -15.48
C PRO A 379 -45.23 -0.93 -14.09
N VAL A 380 -45.23 -2.23 -13.75
CA VAL A 380 -44.72 -2.73 -12.47
C VAL A 380 -43.21 -2.52 -12.42
N HIS A 381 -42.48 -2.92 -13.46
CA HIS A 381 -41.02 -2.75 -13.51
C HIS A 381 -40.62 -1.27 -13.50
N GLN A 382 -41.34 -0.43 -14.25
CA GLN A 382 -41.13 1.03 -14.22
C GLN A 382 -41.38 1.62 -12.84
N SER A 383 -42.38 1.12 -12.10
CA SER A 383 -42.65 1.57 -10.73
C SER A 383 -41.51 1.21 -9.77
N ILE A 384 -40.92 0.01 -9.93
CA ILE A 384 -39.77 -0.44 -9.13
C ILE A 384 -38.55 0.46 -9.40
N GLU A 385 -38.25 0.76 -10.67
CA GLU A 385 -37.16 1.67 -11.02
C GLU A 385 -37.39 3.08 -10.45
N ARG A 386 -38.62 3.59 -10.52
CA ARG A 386 -38.97 4.91 -9.97
C ARG A 386 -38.71 4.98 -8.47
N VAL A 387 -39.17 3.98 -7.70
CA VAL A 387 -38.93 3.90 -6.26
C VAL A 387 -37.43 3.82 -5.97
N HIS A 388 -36.68 3.04 -6.74
CA HIS A 388 -35.23 2.97 -6.59
C HIS A 388 -34.56 4.34 -6.81
N THR A 389 -34.91 5.05 -7.89
CA THR A 389 -34.31 6.36 -8.19
C THR A 389 -34.63 7.39 -7.11
N GLN A 390 -35.89 7.44 -6.65
CA GLN A 390 -36.29 8.33 -5.56
C GLN A 390 -35.51 8.08 -4.27
N ARG A 391 -35.26 6.81 -3.92
CA ARG A 391 -34.43 6.45 -2.76
C ARG A 391 -32.99 6.95 -2.93
N GLN A 392 -32.40 6.80 -4.11
CA GLN A 392 -31.06 7.33 -4.36
C GLN A 392 -31.01 8.84 -4.22
N GLU A 393 -31.98 9.56 -4.79
CA GLU A 393 -32.08 11.02 -4.68
C GLU A 393 -32.23 11.48 -3.23
N ALA A 394 -33.08 10.82 -2.44
CA ALA A 394 -33.24 11.10 -1.01
C ALA A 394 -31.94 10.89 -0.23
N GLN A 395 -31.18 9.82 -0.53
CA GLN A 395 -29.87 9.57 0.09
C GLN A 395 -28.86 10.67 -0.25
N PHE A 396 -28.83 11.16 -1.49
CA PHE A 396 -27.97 12.29 -1.88
C PHE A 396 -28.36 13.58 -1.14
N GLN A 397 -29.66 13.87 -1.01
CA GLN A 397 -30.17 15.03 -0.27
C GLN A 397 -29.82 14.95 1.22
N MET A 398 -29.96 13.79 1.86
CA MET A 398 -29.58 13.59 3.26
C MET A 398 -28.07 13.81 3.46
N LYS A 399 -27.23 13.32 2.53
CA LYS A 399 -25.78 13.53 2.56
C LYS A 399 -25.39 15.01 2.41
N GLU A 400 -26.08 15.75 1.55
CA GLU A 400 -25.93 17.21 1.40
C GLU A 400 -26.34 17.95 2.69
N GLN A 401 -27.47 17.57 3.31
CA GLN A 401 -27.97 18.17 4.55
C GLN A 401 -27.01 17.93 5.72
N LEU A 402 -26.49 16.72 5.90
CA LEU A 402 -25.51 16.40 6.93
C LEU A 402 -24.21 17.19 6.76
N LYS A 403 -23.73 17.37 5.52
CA LYS A 403 -22.59 18.25 5.22
C LYS A 403 -22.87 19.70 5.62
N ARG A 404 -24.06 20.22 5.34
CA ARG A 404 -24.46 21.59 5.70
C ARG A 404 -24.64 21.79 7.20
N ALA A 405 -25.23 20.82 7.90
CA ALA A 405 -25.42 20.88 9.36
C ALA A 405 -24.10 20.93 10.13
N ARG A 406 -23.07 20.18 9.68
CA ARG A 406 -21.71 20.26 10.27
C ARG A 406 -21.00 21.60 9.99
N MET A 407 -21.32 22.29 8.89
CA MET A 407 -20.77 23.63 8.62
C MET A 407 -21.47 24.74 9.44
N ALA A 408 -22.70 24.52 9.91
CA ALA A 408 -23.50 25.52 10.62
C ALA A 408 -23.27 25.58 12.15
N HIS A 409 -22.76 24.51 12.77
CA HIS A 409 -22.51 24.47 14.22
C HIS A 409 -21.06 24.05 14.57
N PRO A 410 -20.11 24.99 14.68
CA PRO A 410 -18.73 24.72 15.09
C PRO A 410 -18.46 24.99 16.58
N LYS A 411 -19.46 24.87 17.48
CA LYS A 411 -19.28 25.14 18.92
C LYS A 411 -19.93 24.10 19.83
N SER A 412 -19.11 23.15 20.27
CA SER A 412 -18.92 22.70 21.67
C SER A 412 -18.31 21.30 21.60
N GLY A 413 -17.15 21.14 22.25
CA GLY A 413 -16.49 19.85 22.40
C GLY A 413 -17.42 18.81 23.03
N GLU A 414 -17.13 17.54 22.75
CA GLU A 414 -17.97 16.36 22.97
C GLU A 414 -18.96 16.06 21.84
N VAL A 415 -18.41 15.89 20.64
CA VAL A 415 -18.97 14.93 19.69
C VAL A 415 -17.87 13.90 19.49
N GLN A 416 -18.15 12.63 19.79
CA GLN A 416 -17.28 11.54 19.37
C GLN A 416 -17.08 11.72 17.86
N ASP A 417 -15.84 11.98 17.44
CA ASP A 417 -15.44 12.07 16.04
C ASP A 417 -15.54 10.68 15.41
N ILE A 418 -16.77 10.20 15.27
CA ILE A 418 -17.08 9.07 14.42
C ILE A 418 -17.07 9.64 13.00
N PRO A 419 -16.16 9.18 12.13
CA PRO A 419 -16.15 9.56 10.72
C PRO A 419 -17.56 9.44 10.14
N ILE A 420 -18.00 10.41 9.32
CA ILE A 420 -19.31 10.37 8.62
C ILE A 420 -19.51 9.03 7.90
N GLY A 421 -18.41 8.41 7.45
CA GLY A 421 -18.41 7.06 6.90
C GLY A 421 -18.93 6.01 7.88
N GLU A 422 -18.47 5.98 9.13
CA GLU A 422 -18.75 4.91 10.09
C GLU A 422 -20.15 4.98 10.72
N VAL A 423 -20.68 6.17 11.03
CA VAL A 423 -22.07 6.30 11.55
C VAL A 423 -23.08 6.00 10.44
N MET A 424 -22.83 6.52 9.23
CA MET A 424 -23.70 6.22 8.09
C MET A 424 -23.57 4.76 7.67
N GLU A 425 -22.41 4.12 7.76
CA GLU A 425 -22.22 2.73 7.33
C GLU A 425 -22.87 1.70 8.26
N LYS A 426 -23.05 2.00 9.56
CA LYS A 426 -23.85 1.15 10.45
C LYS A 426 -25.35 1.17 10.11
N GLU A 427 -25.92 2.35 9.84
CA GLU A 427 -27.34 2.45 9.42
C GLU A 427 -27.57 2.04 7.96
N ILE A 428 -26.58 2.21 7.06
CA ILE A 428 -26.64 1.77 5.66
C ILE A 428 -26.44 0.26 5.53
N GLY A 429 -25.68 -0.36 6.44
CA GLY A 429 -25.44 -1.80 6.47
C GLY A 429 -26.64 -2.62 6.95
N GLU A 430 -27.52 -2.04 7.76
CA GLU A 430 -28.73 -2.72 8.26
C GLU A 430 -29.96 -2.61 7.34
N ILE A 431 -29.91 -1.78 6.29
CA ILE A 431 -30.91 -1.81 5.22
C ILE A 431 -30.38 -2.72 4.10
N GLU A 432 -30.16 -3.99 4.43
CA GLU A 432 -30.40 -5.05 3.43
C GLU A 432 -31.77 -4.78 2.82
N GLU A 433 -31.88 -4.92 1.48
CA GLU A 433 -33.11 -4.68 0.72
C GLU A 433 -34.24 -5.64 1.12
N THR A 434 -34.80 -5.47 2.31
CA THR A 434 -36.01 -6.17 2.76
C THR A 434 -37.21 -5.47 2.17
N TYR A 435 -37.48 -5.72 0.88
CA TYR A 435 -38.83 -5.58 0.34
C TYR A 435 -39.08 -6.69 -0.69
N GLU A 436 -39.93 -7.63 -0.29
CA GLU A 436 -40.67 -8.53 -1.17
C GLU A 436 -41.34 -7.73 -2.31
N ILE A 437 -40.70 -7.65 -3.47
CA ILE A 437 -41.41 -7.49 -4.75
C ILE A 437 -40.67 -8.31 -5.79
N VAL A 438 -41.12 -9.57 -5.93
CA VAL A 438 -41.04 -10.46 -7.10
C VAL A 438 -39.77 -10.34 -7.98
N GLY A 439 -38.82 -11.25 -7.74
CA GLY A 439 -37.70 -11.54 -8.64
C GLY A 439 -36.43 -10.73 -8.38
N ASP A 440 -35.27 -11.41 -8.42
CA ASP A 440 -33.96 -10.76 -8.33
C ASP A 440 -33.87 -9.56 -9.29
N ARG A 441 -33.20 -8.48 -8.88
CA ARG A 441 -33.06 -7.24 -9.68
C ARG A 441 -31.62 -6.75 -9.67
N VAL A 442 -31.16 -6.18 -10.77
CA VAL A 442 -29.79 -5.66 -10.92
C VAL A 442 -29.83 -4.21 -11.39
N PHE A 443 -30.39 -3.30 -10.59
CA PHE A 443 -30.43 -1.89 -10.98
C PHE A 443 -29.07 -1.21 -10.86
N GLY A 444 -28.29 -1.55 -9.83
CA GLY A 444 -26.95 -1.04 -9.60
C GLY A 444 -25.85 -2.01 -10.07
N ARG A 445 -24.61 -1.65 -9.77
CA ARG A 445 -23.47 -2.57 -9.84
C ARG A 445 -23.56 -3.59 -8.71
N THR A 446 -23.18 -4.82 -9.00
CA THR A 446 -23.06 -5.89 -7.99
C THR A 446 -21.71 -5.80 -7.31
N ARG A 447 -21.58 -6.49 -6.17
CA ARG A 447 -20.34 -6.57 -5.41
C ARG A 447 -19.95 -8.02 -5.22
N THR A 448 -18.67 -8.26 -5.01
CA THR A 448 -18.20 -9.58 -4.57
C THR A 448 -18.88 -9.92 -3.24
N HIS A 449 -19.14 -11.21 -3.02
CA HIS A 449 -19.92 -11.71 -1.90
C HIS A 449 -19.13 -11.57 -0.60
N ASN A 450 -17.97 -12.21 -0.52
CA ASN A 450 -17.11 -12.17 0.64
C ASN A 450 -15.65 -12.35 0.24
N GLU A 451 -14.77 -12.04 1.18
CA GLU A 451 -13.35 -12.35 1.14
C GLU A 451 -13.12 -13.55 2.07
N GLN A 452 -12.69 -14.68 1.52
CA GLN A 452 -12.42 -15.89 2.29
C GLN A 452 -10.96 -15.91 2.74
N ILE A 453 -10.68 -16.30 3.97
CA ILE A 453 -9.32 -16.42 4.49
C ILE A 453 -9.06 -17.80 5.11
N LEU A 454 -7.82 -18.28 4.96
CA LEU A 454 -7.26 -19.39 5.72
C LEU A 454 -6.28 -18.82 6.74
N VAL A 455 -6.51 -19.12 8.02
CA VAL A 455 -5.77 -18.55 9.15
C VAL A 455 -5.25 -19.67 10.03
N ALA A 456 -3.95 -19.67 10.30
CA ALA A 456 -3.36 -20.59 11.26
C ALA A 456 -3.79 -20.22 12.70
N PRO A 457 -3.88 -21.18 13.63
CA PRO A 457 -4.32 -20.94 15.02
C PRO A 457 -3.55 -19.84 15.78
N CYS A 458 -2.34 -19.50 15.33
CA CYS A 458 -1.52 -18.43 15.89
C CYS A 458 -1.93 -17.01 15.43
N GLY A 459 -2.82 -16.90 14.43
CA GLY A 459 -3.25 -15.63 13.82
C GLY A 459 -2.53 -15.25 12.51
N MET A 460 -1.67 -16.11 11.98
CA MET A 460 -1.05 -15.90 10.67
C MET A 460 -2.05 -16.22 9.55
N ILE A 461 -2.21 -15.30 8.61
CA ILE A 461 -3.08 -15.49 7.45
C ILE A 461 -2.26 -16.20 6.37
N ILE A 462 -2.70 -17.40 5.98
CA ILE A 462 -2.01 -18.29 5.05
C ILE A 462 -2.40 -17.99 3.60
N ALA A 463 -3.69 -17.77 3.37
CA ALA A 463 -4.24 -17.47 2.06
C ALA A 463 -5.52 -16.62 2.17
N GLN A 464 -5.82 -15.90 1.10
CA GLN A 464 -7.07 -15.18 0.89
C GLN A 464 -7.63 -15.48 -0.50
N GLU A 465 -8.95 -15.42 -0.66
CA GLU A 465 -9.62 -15.49 -1.95
C GLU A 465 -10.97 -14.78 -1.97
N THR A 466 -11.15 -13.88 -2.94
CA THR A 466 -12.44 -13.23 -3.20
C THR A 466 -13.46 -14.19 -3.80
N PHE A 467 -14.61 -14.31 -3.14
CA PHE A 467 -15.78 -15.05 -3.62
C PHE A 467 -16.81 -14.09 -4.23
N TYR A 468 -17.37 -14.46 -5.38
CA TYR A 468 -18.12 -13.50 -6.23
C TYR A 468 -19.62 -13.46 -5.96
N PHE A 469 -20.29 -14.61 -5.93
CA PHE A 469 -21.76 -14.67 -5.89
C PHE A 469 -22.29 -15.28 -4.59
N SER A 470 -21.59 -16.26 -4.05
CA SER A 470 -21.98 -16.98 -2.85
C SER A 470 -20.73 -17.61 -2.24
N GLU A 471 -20.83 -18.01 -0.98
CA GLU A 471 -19.88 -18.92 -0.35
C GLU A 471 -20.06 -20.35 -0.86
N ALA A 472 -19.70 -20.56 -2.13
CA ALA A 472 -19.90 -21.82 -2.81
C ALA A 472 -18.88 -22.86 -2.31
N ILE A 473 -19.38 -24.03 -1.87
CA ILE A 473 -18.53 -25.14 -1.41
C ILE A 473 -17.46 -25.57 -2.42
N PRO A 474 -17.73 -25.65 -3.74
CA PRO A 474 -16.68 -25.93 -4.72
C PRO A 474 -15.55 -24.89 -4.71
N SER A 475 -15.87 -23.60 -4.53
CA SER A 475 -14.87 -22.53 -4.44
C SER A 475 -14.01 -22.66 -3.17
N ALA A 476 -14.62 -22.99 -2.04
CA ALA A 476 -13.90 -23.27 -0.80
C ALA A 476 -12.94 -24.46 -0.93
N VAL A 477 -13.41 -25.56 -1.53
CA VAL A 477 -12.57 -26.75 -1.78
C VAL A 477 -11.43 -26.44 -2.76
N GLU A 478 -11.70 -25.69 -3.82
CA GLU A 478 -10.67 -25.24 -4.78
C GLU A 478 -9.62 -24.35 -4.10
N MET A 479 -10.04 -23.41 -3.25
CA MET A 479 -9.14 -22.55 -2.45
C MET A 479 -8.21 -23.40 -1.58
N ILE A 480 -8.76 -24.38 -0.86
CA ILE A 480 -7.99 -25.29 0.01
C ILE A 480 -6.96 -26.08 -0.82
N LYS A 481 -7.41 -26.74 -1.88
CA LYS A 481 -6.52 -27.54 -2.75
C LYS A 481 -5.42 -26.70 -3.37
N ARG A 482 -5.74 -25.49 -3.83
CA ARG A 482 -4.76 -24.57 -4.42
C ARG A 482 -3.73 -24.12 -3.38
N THR A 483 -4.17 -23.83 -2.16
CA THR A 483 -3.31 -23.39 -1.06
C THR A 483 -2.32 -24.49 -0.66
N TYR A 484 -2.78 -25.72 -0.48
CA TYR A 484 -1.97 -26.84 0.02
C TYR A 484 -1.41 -27.76 -1.07
N ARG A 485 -1.36 -27.26 -2.32
CA ARG A 485 -0.71 -27.98 -3.42
C ARG A 485 0.76 -28.25 -3.07
N GLY A 486 1.19 -29.50 -3.15
CA GLY A 486 2.58 -29.89 -2.83
C GLY A 486 2.78 -30.63 -1.50
N GLY A 487 1.69 -31.10 -0.87
CA GLY A 487 1.79 -32.18 0.14
C GLY A 487 1.96 -31.74 1.60
N PHE A 488 1.65 -30.47 1.93
CA PHE A 488 1.68 -29.94 3.29
C PHE A 488 0.27 -29.62 3.83
N MET A 489 -0.73 -30.38 3.39
CA MET A 489 -2.12 -30.27 3.88
C MET A 489 -2.15 -30.44 5.41
N PRO A 490 -2.84 -29.56 6.17
CA PRO A 490 -2.95 -29.72 7.60
C PRO A 490 -3.78 -30.95 7.95
N ASN A 491 -3.57 -31.50 9.14
CA ASN A 491 -4.35 -32.63 9.62
C ASN A 491 -5.81 -32.23 9.89
N HIS A 492 -6.06 -30.96 10.20
CA HIS A 492 -7.40 -30.42 10.43
C HIS A 492 -7.64 -29.13 9.67
N ILE A 493 -8.80 -29.03 9.03
CA ILE A 493 -9.35 -27.79 8.51
C ILE A 493 -10.64 -27.52 9.27
N ILE A 494 -10.73 -26.35 9.90
CA ILE A 494 -11.87 -25.95 10.71
C ILE A 494 -12.63 -24.85 9.98
N PHE A 495 -13.94 -25.01 9.83
CA PHE A 495 -14.79 -24.10 9.07
C PHE A 495 -16.23 -24.21 9.57
N ASP A 496 -16.99 -23.12 9.57
CA ASP A 496 -18.37 -23.12 10.08
C ASP A 496 -19.30 -24.04 9.26
N ASN A 497 -19.09 -24.18 7.95
CA ASN A 497 -19.88 -25.00 7.05
C ASN A 497 -19.16 -26.29 6.62
N ASN A 498 -18.30 -26.82 7.49
CA ASN A 498 -17.56 -28.06 7.20
C ASN A 498 -18.44 -29.28 7.01
N CYS A 499 -19.67 -29.30 7.54
CA CYS A 499 -20.60 -30.40 7.29
C CYS A 499 -20.94 -30.53 5.79
N THR A 500 -21.02 -29.41 5.05
CA THR A 500 -21.26 -29.44 3.59
C THR A 500 -19.97 -29.72 2.82
N VAL A 501 -18.83 -29.19 3.27
CA VAL A 501 -17.51 -29.53 2.71
C VAL A 501 -17.27 -31.04 2.81
N ALA A 502 -17.44 -31.63 3.99
CA ALA A 502 -17.23 -33.06 4.25
C ALA A 502 -18.15 -33.96 3.40
N LYS A 503 -19.39 -33.54 3.13
CA LYS A 503 -20.28 -34.23 2.18
C LYS A 503 -19.72 -34.16 0.75
N HIS A 504 -19.22 -32.99 0.34
CA HIS A 504 -18.69 -32.74 -1.00
C HIS A 504 -17.39 -33.51 -1.27
N VAL A 505 -16.47 -33.55 -0.31
CA VAL A 505 -15.12 -34.14 -0.47
C VAL A 505 -15.01 -35.57 0.03
N LYS A 506 -16.12 -36.23 0.40
CA LYS A 506 -16.14 -37.57 1.02
C LYS A 506 -15.31 -38.62 0.29
N TYR A 507 -15.24 -38.55 -1.03
CA TYR A 507 -14.50 -39.49 -1.89
C TYR A 507 -13.30 -38.82 -2.58
N ASP A 508 -12.92 -37.63 -2.14
CA ASP A 508 -11.79 -36.89 -2.66
C ASP A 508 -10.50 -37.34 -1.95
N PRO A 509 -9.52 -37.90 -2.67
CA PRO A 509 -8.29 -38.42 -2.06
C PRO A 509 -7.47 -37.35 -1.34
N ASP A 510 -7.56 -36.08 -1.75
CA ASP A 510 -6.82 -34.98 -1.11
C ASP A 510 -7.27 -34.73 0.33
N PHE A 511 -8.49 -35.15 0.68
CA PHE A 511 -9.10 -34.96 2.00
C PHE A 511 -9.20 -36.26 2.82
N ALA A 512 -8.71 -37.38 2.31
CA ALA A 512 -8.87 -38.70 2.93
C ALA A 512 -8.32 -38.77 4.37
N ASN A 513 -7.28 -37.98 4.67
CA ASN A 513 -6.63 -37.93 5.97
C ASN A 513 -6.76 -36.56 6.67
N VAL A 514 -7.82 -35.80 6.34
CA VAL A 514 -8.06 -34.46 6.89
C VAL A 514 -9.31 -34.48 7.76
N GLY A 515 -9.16 -34.09 9.03
CA GLY A 515 -10.27 -33.82 9.93
C GLY A 515 -11.01 -32.53 9.54
N LEU A 516 -12.32 -32.64 9.33
CA LEU A 516 -13.20 -31.53 8.92
C LEU A 516 -14.16 -31.17 10.05
N ALA A 517 -13.61 -30.57 11.11
CA ALA A 517 -14.39 -30.15 12.28
C ALA A 517 -15.12 -28.83 12.02
N VAL A 518 -16.37 -28.71 12.47
CA VAL A 518 -17.04 -27.40 12.54
C VAL A 518 -16.43 -26.60 13.70
N ASP A 519 -16.29 -25.29 13.53
CA ASP A 519 -15.87 -24.40 14.61
C ASP A 519 -16.76 -24.59 15.86
N VAL A 520 -16.14 -24.58 17.04
CA VAL A 520 -16.80 -24.92 18.32
C VAL A 520 -18.01 -24.04 18.58
N PHE A 521 -17.88 -22.73 18.36
CA PHE A 521 -18.97 -21.78 18.60
C PHE A 521 -20.13 -22.03 17.64
N HIS A 522 -19.84 -22.23 16.35
CA HIS A 522 -20.87 -22.52 15.34
C HIS A 522 -21.57 -23.85 15.58
N PHE A 523 -20.81 -24.90 15.92
CA PHE A 523 -21.36 -26.23 16.18
C PHE A 523 -22.32 -26.25 17.38
N GLU A 524 -21.99 -25.50 18.45
CA GLU A 524 -22.82 -25.44 19.65
C GLU A 524 -24.05 -24.54 19.48
N ASN A 525 -23.94 -23.44 18.73
CA ASN A 525 -24.99 -22.41 18.69
C ASN A 525 -25.79 -22.31 17.39
N LYS A 526 -25.23 -22.73 16.25
CA LYS A 526 -25.84 -22.50 14.92
C LYS A 526 -26.18 -23.78 14.14
N HIS A 527 -25.56 -24.92 14.47
CA HIS A 527 -25.84 -26.19 13.78
C HIS A 527 -26.97 -26.98 14.45
N ALA A 528 -27.92 -27.43 13.64
CA ALA A 528 -29.05 -28.20 14.13
C ALA A 528 -28.58 -29.49 14.85
N VAL A 529 -29.17 -29.76 16.02
CA VAL A 529 -28.92 -31.01 16.76
C VAL A 529 -29.36 -32.23 15.94
N THR A 530 -30.31 -32.04 15.02
CA THR A 530 -30.85 -33.06 14.12
C THR A 530 -30.01 -33.34 12.88
N ASP A 531 -28.95 -32.57 12.57
CA ASP A 531 -28.04 -32.92 11.47
C ASP A 531 -27.10 -34.05 11.93
N GLU A 532 -27.57 -35.29 11.78
CA GLU A 532 -26.82 -36.49 12.15
C GLU A 532 -25.48 -36.59 11.43
N PHE A 533 -25.38 -36.13 10.18
CA PHE A 533 -24.12 -36.16 9.44
C PHE A 533 -23.10 -35.22 10.09
N CYS A 534 -23.49 -33.99 10.41
CA CYS A 534 -22.65 -33.01 11.09
C CYS A 534 -22.20 -33.55 12.46
N ARG A 535 -23.13 -34.05 13.29
CA ARG A 535 -22.83 -34.65 14.60
C ARG A 535 -21.93 -35.87 14.49
N LYS A 536 -22.05 -36.65 13.41
CA LYS A 536 -21.25 -37.86 13.22
C LYS A 536 -19.81 -37.54 12.82
N ASN A 537 -19.62 -36.66 11.85
CA ASN A 537 -18.35 -36.51 11.12
C ASN A 537 -17.61 -35.19 11.38
N CYS A 538 -18.30 -34.16 11.88
CA CYS A 538 -17.75 -32.81 11.99
C CYS A 538 -17.80 -32.25 13.42
N ASP A 539 -18.21 -33.04 14.40
CA ASP A 539 -18.21 -32.64 15.80
C ASP A 539 -16.76 -32.48 16.30
N PRO A 540 -16.31 -31.27 16.68
CA PRO A 540 -14.95 -31.06 17.18
C PRO A 540 -14.64 -31.93 18.41
N LYS A 541 -15.65 -32.32 19.20
CA LYS A 541 -15.49 -33.17 20.38
C LYS A 541 -15.07 -34.60 20.03
N LYS A 542 -15.22 -35.04 18.78
CA LYS A 542 -14.81 -36.37 18.29
C LYS A 542 -13.37 -36.44 17.79
N PHE A 543 -12.65 -35.33 17.85
CA PHE A 543 -11.22 -35.27 17.54
C PHE A 543 -10.46 -34.98 18.84
N PRO A 544 -10.09 -36.02 19.63
CA PRO A 544 -9.37 -35.87 20.90
C PRO A 544 -8.11 -35.00 20.79
N GLU A 545 -7.44 -35.07 19.65
CA GLU A 545 -6.24 -34.31 19.32
C GLU A 545 -6.45 -32.79 19.20
N LEU A 546 -7.71 -32.32 19.14
CA LEU A 546 -8.05 -30.89 19.22
C LEU A 546 -8.21 -30.40 20.68
N ARG A 547 -8.36 -31.30 21.66
CA ARG A 547 -8.60 -30.95 23.08
C ARG A 547 -7.30 -30.83 23.89
N GLY A 548 -7.08 -29.70 24.55
CA GLY A 548 -5.91 -29.43 25.40
C GLY A 548 -5.75 -30.41 26.58
N LYS A 549 -4.69 -30.18 27.38
CA LYS A 549 -4.41 -30.98 28.58
C LYS A 549 -5.64 -31.01 29.50
N ASP A 550 -6.00 -32.20 30.00
CA ASP A 550 -7.18 -32.49 30.84
C ASP A 550 -8.55 -32.44 30.13
N GLY A 551 -8.59 -32.25 28.81
CA GLY A 551 -9.81 -32.38 28.00
C GLY A 551 -10.89 -31.30 28.22
N LYS A 552 -10.59 -30.28 29.06
CA LYS A 552 -11.51 -29.18 29.41
C LYS A 552 -11.41 -27.96 28.49
N ALA A 553 -10.23 -27.71 27.92
CA ALA A 553 -9.99 -26.59 27.00
C ALA A 553 -9.63 -27.09 25.60
N TRP A 554 -9.78 -26.25 24.57
CA TRP A 554 -9.30 -26.53 23.22
C TRP A 554 -7.82 -26.17 23.10
N PHE A 555 -7.04 -26.98 22.37
CA PHE A 555 -5.63 -26.68 22.12
C PHE A 555 -5.48 -25.57 21.08
N PHE A 556 -6.20 -25.69 19.95
CA PHE A 556 -6.19 -24.69 18.89
C PHE A 556 -7.28 -23.64 19.12
N ASN A 557 -6.95 -22.38 18.80
CA ASN A 557 -7.94 -21.31 18.74
C ASN A 557 -8.78 -21.44 17.47
N THR A 558 -9.96 -22.04 17.57
CA THR A 558 -10.86 -22.25 16.42
C THR A 558 -11.59 -20.97 16.00
N SER A 559 -11.66 -19.96 16.86
CA SER A 559 -12.28 -18.66 16.56
C SER A 559 -11.30 -17.63 15.98
N ILE A 560 -10.06 -18.03 15.65
CA ILE A 560 -9.03 -17.11 15.17
C ILE A 560 -9.38 -16.43 13.83
N ALA A 561 -10.12 -17.14 12.97
CA ALA A 561 -10.52 -16.62 11.68
C ALA A 561 -11.57 -15.50 11.84
N GLU A 562 -12.58 -15.70 12.71
CA GLU A 562 -13.55 -14.65 13.07
C GLU A 562 -12.87 -13.41 13.68
N GLN A 563 -11.93 -13.60 14.61
CA GLN A 563 -11.14 -12.50 15.18
C GLN A 563 -10.31 -11.76 14.12
N THR A 564 -9.83 -12.49 13.12
CA THR A 564 -9.08 -11.91 11.99
C THR A 564 -10.01 -11.18 11.03
N ASN A 565 -11.24 -11.67 10.84
CA ASN A 565 -12.29 -11.05 10.06
C ASN A 565 -12.74 -9.71 10.66
N VAL A 566 -12.71 -9.53 11.99
CA VAL A 566 -12.92 -8.20 12.59
C VAL A 566 -11.91 -7.19 12.06
N TRP A 567 -10.64 -7.59 11.92
CA TRP A 567 -9.64 -6.70 11.37
C TRP A 567 -9.74 -6.53 9.85
N LEU A 568 -10.02 -7.60 9.11
CA LEU A 568 -10.18 -7.52 7.67
C LEU A 568 -11.41 -6.66 7.30
N GLY A 569 -12.49 -6.78 8.07
CA GLY A 569 -13.73 -6.01 7.95
C GLY A 569 -13.54 -4.50 8.06
N GLY A 570 -12.56 -4.03 8.83
CA GLY A 570 -12.25 -2.60 8.92
C GLY A 570 -11.80 -1.98 7.58
N PHE A 571 -11.35 -2.78 6.61
CA PHE A 571 -11.00 -2.29 5.28
C PHE A 571 -12.22 -2.13 4.34
N HIS A 572 -13.44 -2.46 4.79
CA HIS A 572 -14.65 -2.41 3.95
C HIS A 572 -14.79 -1.07 3.21
N SER A 573 -14.70 0.06 3.92
CA SER A 573 -14.84 1.40 3.34
C SER A 573 -13.72 1.75 2.35
N ILE A 574 -12.48 1.34 2.64
CA ILE A 574 -11.30 1.55 1.80
C ILE A 574 -11.42 0.76 0.48
N CYS A 575 -11.79 -0.51 0.58
CA CYS A 575 -11.85 -1.43 -0.54
C CYS A 575 -13.08 -1.23 -1.43
N ARG A 576 -14.10 -0.52 -0.90
CA ARG A 576 -15.45 -0.45 -1.48
C ARG A 576 -15.48 -0.04 -2.95
N GLU A 577 -14.59 0.84 -3.36
CA GLU A 577 -14.56 1.42 -4.71
C GLU A 577 -13.27 1.08 -5.48
N MET A 578 -12.47 0.14 -4.99
CA MET A 578 -11.23 -0.27 -5.64
C MET A 578 -11.51 -1.06 -6.93
N SER A 579 -10.64 -0.90 -7.93
CA SER A 579 -10.60 -1.81 -9.07
C SER A 579 -10.09 -3.18 -8.62
N VAL A 580 -10.34 -4.21 -9.43
CA VAL A 580 -9.88 -5.59 -9.15
C VAL A 580 -8.38 -5.62 -8.84
N ASP A 581 -7.55 -5.05 -9.71
CA ASP A 581 -6.09 -5.11 -9.57
C ASP A 581 -5.61 -4.47 -8.27
N LYS A 582 -6.23 -3.35 -7.89
CA LYS A 582 -5.85 -2.59 -6.70
C LYS A 582 -6.38 -3.22 -5.42
N TYR A 583 -7.58 -3.80 -5.46
CA TYR A 583 -8.21 -4.48 -4.33
C TYR A 583 -7.34 -5.65 -3.86
N GLU A 584 -7.01 -6.56 -4.78
CA GLU A 584 -6.20 -7.75 -4.48
C GLU A 584 -4.81 -7.34 -3.96
N PHE A 585 -4.16 -6.40 -4.67
CA PHE A 585 -2.85 -5.90 -4.31
C PHE A 585 -2.83 -5.25 -2.92
N PHE A 586 -3.86 -4.47 -2.60
CA PHE A 586 -3.98 -3.77 -1.31
C PHE A 586 -4.19 -4.77 -0.17
N LEU A 587 -5.10 -5.73 -0.32
CA LEU A 587 -5.34 -6.74 0.72
C LEU A 587 -4.10 -7.60 0.94
N ASP A 588 -3.43 -8.03 -0.13
CA ASP A 588 -2.18 -8.79 -0.02
C ASP A 588 -1.12 -8.02 0.77
N GLU A 589 -0.90 -6.73 0.46
CA GLU A 589 0.01 -5.87 1.22
C GLU A 589 -0.39 -5.75 2.69
N MET A 590 -1.68 -5.53 2.97
CA MET A 590 -2.16 -5.42 4.35
C MET A 590 -1.94 -6.72 5.14
N ILE A 591 -2.19 -7.86 4.50
CA ILE A 591 -1.98 -9.17 5.09
C ILE A 591 -0.50 -9.42 5.35
N MET A 592 0.37 -9.14 4.38
CA MET A 592 1.83 -9.31 4.54
C MET A 592 2.37 -8.45 5.68
N MET A 593 1.94 -7.18 5.78
CA MET A 593 2.32 -6.29 6.88
C MET A 593 1.82 -6.76 8.25
N ARG A 594 0.60 -7.31 8.31
CA ARG A 594 0.05 -7.91 9.54
C ARG A 594 0.85 -9.16 9.93
N ASN A 595 1.06 -10.07 8.98
CA ASN A 595 1.79 -11.32 9.19
C ASN A 595 3.21 -11.07 9.69
N LYS A 596 3.93 -10.08 9.14
CA LYS A 596 5.25 -9.69 9.65
C LYS A 596 5.23 -9.37 11.14
N ARG A 597 4.27 -8.56 11.59
CA ARG A 597 4.12 -8.17 13.00
C ARG A 597 3.65 -9.32 13.88
N THR A 598 2.77 -10.17 13.37
CA THR A 598 2.34 -11.39 14.07
C THR A 598 3.53 -12.34 14.26
N LYS A 599 4.37 -12.53 13.25
CA LYS A 599 5.59 -13.34 13.33
C LYS A 599 6.58 -12.79 14.35
N GLU A 600 6.89 -11.50 14.29
CA GLU A 600 7.76 -10.83 15.28
C GLU A 600 7.22 -11.01 16.72
N LYS A 601 5.90 -10.94 16.90
CA LYS A 601 5.26 -11.23 18.19
C LYS A 601 5.43 -12.70 18.60
N LEU A 602 5.26 -13.66 17.69
CA LEU A 602 5.44 -15.09 17.97
C LEU A 602 6.89 -15.41 18.34
N GLU A 603 7.88 -14.79 17.68
CA GLU A 603 9.30 -14.92 18.01
C GLU A 603 9.57 -14.37 19.43
N LYS A 604 9.05 -13.19 19.74
CA LYS A 604 9.16 -12.59 21.09
C LYS A 604 8.50 -13.44 22.17
N ASP A 605 7.39 -14.09 21.85
CA ASP A 605 6.67 -15.01 22.73
C ASP A 605 7.33 -16.41 22.83
N GLY A 606 8.45 -16.64 22.14
CA GLY A 606 9.18 -17.91 22.14
C GLY A 606 8.44 -19.05 21.46
N LYS A 607 7.58 -18.77 20.46
CA LYS A 607 6.71 -19.77 19.81
C LYS A 607 7.30 -20.43 18.57
N GLU A 608 8.58 -20.17 18.31
CA GLU A 608 9.37 -20.79 17.23
C GLU A 608 8.67 -20.84 15.86
N PRO A 609 8.31 -19.70 15.25
CA PRO A 609 7.74 -19.71 13.91
C PRO A 609 8.75 -20.21 12.86
N LYS A 610 8.36 -21.21 12.08
CA LYS A 610 9.14 -21.94 11.08
C LYS A 610 8.28 -22.19 9.83
N MET A 611 8.89 -22.78 8.81
CA MET A 611 8.23 -23.12 7.54
C MET A 611 8.32 -24.63 7.28
N TRP A 612 7.23 -25.24 6.83
CA TRP A 612 7.26 -26.64 6.38
C TRP A 612 8.16 -26.79 5.16
N VAL A 613 9.00 -27.82 5.17
CA VAL A 613 9.96 -28.15 4.09
C VAL A 613 9.26 -28.80 2.91
#